data_AF-A0A4R1BFD4-F1
#
_entry.id   AF-A0A4R1BFD4-F1
#
_cell.length_a   1.000
_cell.length_b   1.000
_cell.length_c   1.000
_cell.angle_alpha   90.00
_cell.angle_beta   90.00
_cell.angle_gamma   90.00
#
_symmetry.space_group_name_H-M   'P 1'
#
loop_
_entity.id
_entity.type
_entity.pdbx_description
1 polymer ?
#
loop_
_entity_poly.entity_id
_entity_poly.type
_entity_poly.pdbx_seq_one_letter_code
_entity_poly.pdbx_strand_id
1 'polypeptide(L)'
;MAGVIPEVTRLEDRRPERPESAAGAGDFWYEPEIWQLPLSPAGRVLYAALCSFLGHGEINRQDLRGALKGSTDEEIANALQELVRHNLLDPVEGGYAVRSVREFAG
;
A
#
# COMPACT_ATOMS: atom_id res chain seq x y z
N MET A 1 -7.23 -15.50 -10.98
CA MET A 1 -6.12 -15.16 -11.89
C MET A 1 -4.86 -15.13 -11.05
N ALA A 2 -3.82 -15.87 -11.43
CA ALA A 2 -2.63 -16.06 -10.61
C ALA A 2 -1.79 -14.78 -10.50
N GLY A 3 -1.61 -14.30 -9.26
CA GLY A 3 -0.39 -13.80 -8.58
C GLY A 3 0.73 -13.04 -9.30
N VAL A 4 0.60 -12.60 -10.56
CA VAL A 4 1.70 -11.91 -11.25
C VAL A 4 1.64 -10.42 -10.96
N ILE A 5 2.57 -9.96 -10.11
CA ILE A 5 2.80 -8.54 -9.88
C ILE A 5 3.43 -7.95 -11.16
N PRO A 6 2.92 -6.83 -11.70
CA PRO A 6 3.52 -6.20 -12.87
C PRO A 6 4.95 -5.72 -12.56
N GLU A 7 5.76 -5.47 -13.60
CA GLU A 7 7.12 -4.97 -13.41
C GLU A 7 7.14 -3.58 -12.77
N VAL A 8 6.15 -2.76 -13.13
CA VAL A 8 5.87 -1.44 -12.55
C VAL A 8 4.40 -1.38 -12.20
N THR A 9 4.10 -0.94 -10.98
CA THR A 9 2.75 -0.69 -10.46
C THR A 9 2.58 0.80 -10.29
N ARG A 10 1.59 1.40 -10.96
CA ARG A 10 1.26 2.81 -10.78
C ARG A 10 0.64 3.06 -9.41
N LEU A 11 0.93 4.22 -8.83
CA LEU A 11 0.40 4.65 -7.55
C LEU A 11 -0.25 6.02 -7.68
N GLU A 12 -1.51 6.13 -7.26
CA GLU A 12 -2.21 7.41 -7.12
C GLU A 12 -2.39 7.72 -5.62
N ASP A 13 -2.14 8.97 -5.21
CA ASP A 13 -2.47 9.40 -3.85
C ASP A 13 -3.91 9.91 -3.81
N ARG A 14 -4.79 9.17 -3.11
CA ARG A 14 -6.17 9.58 -2.82
C ARG A 14 -6.39 9.85 -1.34
N ARG A 15 -5.32 9.91 -0.55
CA ARG A 15 -5.40 10.27 0.86
C ARG A 15 -5.72 11.76 0.96
N PRO A 16 -6.37 12.19 2.05
CA PRO A 16 -6.54 13.61 2.34
C PRO A 16 -5.19 14.26 2.67
N GLU A 17 -5.22 15.56 2.98
CA GLU A 17 -4.05 16.28 3.47
C GLU A 17 -3.36 15.54 4.64
N ARG A 18 -2.03 15.66 4.70
CA ARG A 18 -1.20 14.99 5.70
C ARG A 18 -1.71 15.31 7.13
N PRO A 19 -2.15 14.30 7.89
CA PRO A 19 -2.56 14.51 9.28
C PRO A 19 -1.34 14.78 10.17
N GLU A 20 -1.55 15.45 11.30
CA GLU A 20 -0.49 15.71 12.29
C GLU A 20 0.09 14.41 12.89
N SER A 21 -0.72 13.35 12.95
CA SER A 21 -0.28 12.02 13.40
C SER A 21 0.57 11.26 12.39
N ALA A 22 0.73 11.76 11.16
CA ALA A 22 1.44 11.06 10.10
C ALA A 22 2.90 10.77 10.46
N ALA A 23 3.30 9.51 10.30
CA ALA A 23 4.69 9.08 10.43
C ALA A 23 5.42 9.26 9.09
N GLY A 24 6.56 9.94 9.09
CA GLY A 24 7.39 10.19 7.89
C GLY A 24 7.76 11.67 7.69
N ALA A 25 8.29 12.02 6.52
CA ALA A 25 8.83 13.35 6.22
C ALA A 25 8.51 13.78 4.78
N GLY A 26 8.17 15.06 4.59
CA GLY A 26 7.74 15.59 3.29
C GLY A 26 6.54 14.81 2.73
N ASP A 27 6.64 14.43 1.46
CA ASP A 27 5.64 13.64 0.72
C ASP A 27 5.65 12.14 1.10
N PHE A 28 6.68 11.71 1.85
CA PHE A 28 6.88 10.33 2.25
C PHE A 28 6.34 10.11 3.66
N TRP A 29 5.04 9.86 3.77
CA TRP A 29 4.37 9.66 5.05
C TRP A 29 3.29 8.59 4.97
N TYR A 30 2.96 7.96 6.09
CA TYR A 30 1.84 7.04 6.25
C TYR A 30 1.12 7.27 7.58
N GLU A 31 -0.09 6.74 7.70
CA GLU A 31 -0.91 6.86 8.91
C GLU A 31 -0.58 5.72 9.89
N PRO A 32 0.00 6.00 11.06
CA PRO A 32 0.43 4.96 12.01
C PRO A 32 -0.72 4.11 12.57
N GLU A 33 -1.97 4.57 12.44
CA GLU A 33 -3.17 3.83 12.80
C GLU A 33 -3.30 2.50 12.03
N ILE A 34 -2.62 2.36 10.88
CA ILE A 34 -2.51 1.09 10.13
C ILE A 34 -2.09 -0.09 11.03
N TRP A 35 -1.25 0.15 12.03
CA TRP A 35 -0.75 -0.89 12.93
C TRP A 35 -1.81 -1.46 13.88
N GLN A 36 -2.93 -0.75 14.04
CA GLN A 36 -4.04 -1.13 14.92
C GLN A 36 -5.16 -1.83 14.15
N LEU A 37 -5.16 -1.76 12.80
CA LEU A 37 -6.20 -2.35 11.97
C LEU A 37 -6.09 -3.89 11.91
N PRO A 38 -7.21 -4.63 11.79
CA PRO A 38 -7.23 -6.10 11.76
C PRO A 38 -6.76 -6.70 10.42
N LEU A 39 -5.67 -6.17 9.88
CA LEU A 39 -4.97 -6.62 8.68
C LEU A 39 -3.84 -7.60 9.02
N SER A 40 -3.43 -8.39 8.04
CA SER A 40 -2.23 -9.20 8.13
C SER A 40 -0.98 -8.32 8.34
N PRO A 41 0.09 -8.85 8.98
CA PRO A 41 1.36 -8.13 9.10
C PRO A 41 1.90 -7.65 7.74
N ALA A 42 1.73 -8.47 6.69
CA ALA A 42 2.14 -8.13 5.33
C ALA A 42 1.32 -6.95 4.78
N GLY A 43 -0.01 -6.95 4.95
CA GLY A 43 -0.88 -5.86 4.54
C GLY A 43 -0.49 -4.52 5.17
N ARG A 44 -0.22 -4.51 6.48
CA ARG A 44 0.18 -3.29 7.21
C ARG A 44 1.52 -2.72 6.72
N VAL A 45 2.54 -3.59 6.58
CA VAL A 45 3.85 -3.19 6.05
C VAL A 45 3.73 -2.71 4.61
N LEU A 46 2.95 -3.42 3.79
CA LEU A 46 2.76 -3.08 2.39
C LEU A 46 2.07 -1.72 2.23
N TYR A 47 1.04 -1.42 3.03
CA TYR A 47 0.41 -0.10 3.03
C TYR A 47 1.43 1.02 3.31
N ALA A 48 2.22 0.87 4.38
CA ALA A 48 3.24 1.86 4.73
C ALA A 48 4.33 2.01 3.65
N ALA A 49 4.70 0.91 3.00
CA ALA A 49 5.63 0.93 1.89
C ALA A 49 5.04 1.68 0.68
N LEU A 50 3.83 1.33 0.23
CA LEU A 50 3.16 2.01 -0.89
C LEU A 50 3.06 3.52 -0.64
N CYS A 51 2.71 3.92 0.59
CA CYS A 51 2.66 5.33 0.98
C CYS A 51 4.01 6.05 0.80
N SER A 52 5.12 5.34 1.00
CA SER A 52 6.48 5.87 0.81
C SER A 52 6.91 5.91 -0.67
N PHE A 53 6.12 5.39 -1.60
CA PHE A 53 6.36 5.50 -3.04
C PHE A 53 5.37 6.44 -3.74
N LEU A 54 4.41 7.02 -3.03
CA LEU A 54 3.43 7.94 -3.61
C LEU A 54 4.07 9.20 -4.21
N GLY A 55 5.14 9.72 -3.59
CA GLY A 55 5.92 10.82 -4.16
C GLY A 55 6.60 10.48 -5.50
N HIS A 56 6.76 9.19 -5.82
CA HIS A 56 7.30 8.72 -7.10
C HIS A 56 6.21 8.41 -8.13
N GLY A 57 4.96 8.20 -7.70
CA GLY A 57 3.82 7.85 -8.56
C GLY A 57 3.83 6.41 -9.10
N GLU A 58 4.86 5.63 -8.77
CA GLU A 58 4.98 4.22 -9.16
C GLU A 58 5.92 3.47 -8.21
N ILE A 59 5.77 2.15 -8.19
CA ILE A 59 6.67 1.22 -7.49
C ILE A 59 6.96 0.03 -8.40
N ASN A 60 8.23 -0.32 -8.55
CA ASN A 60 8.62 -1.48 -9.35
C ASN A 60 8.49 -2.78 -8.52
N ARG A 61 8.47 -3.93 -9.21
CA ARG A 61 8.35 -5.26 -8.58
C ARG A 61 9.47 -5.54 -7.58
N GLN A 62 10.68 -5.07 -7.84
CA GLN A 62 11.83 -5.30 -6.96
C GLN A 62 11.66 -4.55 -5.64
N ASP A 63 11.18 -3.32 -5.67
CA ASP A 63 10.90 -2.51 -4.47
C ASP A 63 9.69 -3.05 -3.70
N LEU A 64 8.65 -3.52 -4.39
CA LEU A 64 7.54 -4.25 -3.77
C LEU A 64 8.02 -5.50 -3.01
N ARG A 65 8.91 -6.29 -3.62
CA ARG A 65 9.54 -7.45 -2.96
C ARG A 65 10.47 -7.02 -1.83
N GLY A 66 11.13 -5.88 -1.96
CA GLY A 66 11.98 -5.30 -0.93
C GLY A 66 11.20 -4.89 0.32
N ALA A 67 9.99 -4.34 0.14
CA ALA A 67 9.09 -3.95 1.22
C ALA A 67 8.65 -5.14 2.08
N LEU A 68 8.38 -6.28 1.46
CA LEU A 68 8.00 -7.53 2.12
C LEU A 68 9.13 -8.56 1.98
N LYS A 69 10.30 -8.25 2.54
CA LYS A 69 11.50 -9.10 2.40
C LYS A 69 11.22 -10.54 2.84
N GLY A 70 11.40 -11.48 1.92
CA GLY A 70 11.19 -12.90 2.15
C GLY A 70 9.79 -13.40 1.78
N SER A 71 8.88 -12.52 1.38
CA SER A 71 7.58 -12.90 0.82
C SER A 71 7.68 -13.24 -0.66
N THR A 72 6.86 -14.19 -1.07
CA THR A 72 6.61 -14.59 -2.45
C THR A 72 5.71 -13.56 -3.17
N ASP A 73 5.72 -13.57 -4.50
CA ASP A 73 4.80 -12.72 -5.28
C ASP A 73 3.34 -13.01 -4.96
N GLU A 74 3.01 -14.26 -4.63
CA GLU A 74 1.67 -14.66 -4.23
C GLU A 74 1.26 -14.04 -2.88
N GLU A 75 2.15 -14.02 -1.89
CA GLU A 75 1.89 -13.37 -0.60
C GLU A 75 1.73 -11.86 -0.74
N ILE A 76 2.56 -11.22 -1.55
CA ILE A 76 2.44 -9.78 -1.84
C ILE A 76 1.11 -9.51 -2.58
N ALA A 77 0.76 -10.33 -3.58
CA ALA A 77 -0.52 -10.20 -4.27
C ALA A 77 -1.71 -10.39 -3.32
N ASN A 78 -1.64 -11.34 -2.38
CA ASN A 78 -2.66 -11.55 -1.37
C ASN A 78 -2.78 -10.36 -0.42
N ALA A 79 -1.66 -9.75 0.00
CA ALA A 79 -1.66 -8.53 0.80
C ALA A 79 -2.25 -7.33 0.04
N LEU A 80 -1.93 -7.16 -1.26
CA LEU A 80 -2.59 -6.13 -2.09
C LEU A 80 -4.11 -6.35 -2.15
N GLN A 81 -4.54 -7.60 -2.36
CA GLN A 81 -5.96 -7.95 -2.39
C GLN A 81 -6.65 -7.73 -1.03
N GLU A 82 -5.96 -8.01 0.08
CA GLU A 82 -6.45 -7.69 1.42
C GLU A 82 -6.69 -6.18 1.58
N LEU A 83 -5.72 -5.35 1.18
CA LEU A 83 -5.86 -3.89 1.26
C LEU A 83 -6.99 -3.36 0.35
N VAL A 84 -7.19 -3.96 -0.82
CA VAL A 84 -8.34 -3.65 -1.69
C VAL A 84 -9.66 -4.02 -1.02
N ARG A 85 -9.76 -5.23 -0.46
CA ARG A 85 -10.98 -5.70 0.23
C ARG A 85 -11.38 -4.81 1.40
N HIS A 86 -10.38 -4.27 2.09
CA HIS A 86 -10.57 -3.39 3.24
C HIS A 86 -10.59 -1.89 2.89
N ASN A 87 -10.75 -1.55 1.61
CA ASN A 87 -10.94 -0.17 1.15
C ASN A 87 -9.74 0.77 1.40
N LEU A 88 -8.53 0.21 1.52
CA LEU A 88 -7.28 0.97 1.63
C LEU A 88 -6.57 1.14 0.29
N LEU A 89 -6.94 0.35 -0.71
CA LEU A 89 -6.51 0.51 -2.10
C LEU A 89 -7.72 0.45 -3.03
N ASP A 90 -7.82 1.39 -3.96
CA ASP A 90 -8.71 1.23 -5.12
C ASP A 90 -7.90 0.70 -6.31
N PRO A 91 -8.34 -0.36 -7.00
CA PRO A 91 -7.75 -0.75 -8.27
C PRO A 91 -7.94 0.36 -9.32
N VAL A 92 -6.85 0.74 -9.99
CA VAL A 92 -6.86 1.69 -11.13
C VAL A 92 -6.12 1.08 -12.32
N GLU A 93 -6.15 1.75 -13.47
CA GLU A 93 -5.48 1.27 -14.67
C GLU A 93 -3.95 1.17 -14.44
N GLY A 94 -3.45 -0.07 -14.40
CA GLY A 94 -2.02 -0.34 -14.23
C GLY A 94 -1.51 -0.20 -12.79
N GLY A 95 -2.37 -0.14 -11.78
CA GLY A 95 -1.92 -0.07 -10.39
C GLY A 95 -3.01 0.16 -9.35
N TYR A 96 -2.69 0.95 -8.32
CA TYR A 96 -3.57 1.19 -7.19
C TYR A 96 -3.59 2.66 -6.78
N ALA A 97 -4.77 3.16 -6.40
CA ALA A 97 -4.88 4.40 -5.68
C ALA A 97 -4.89 4.11 -4.17
N VAL A 98 -3.98 4.75 -3.43
CA VAL A 98 -3.84 4.57 -1.99
C VAL A 98 -4.83 5.48 -1.27
N ARG A 99 -5.60 4.90 -0.35
CA ARG A 99 -6.64 5.58 0.44
C ARG A 99 -6.22 5.69 1.89
N SER A 100 -6.90 6.57 2.64
CA SER A 100 -6.58 6.76 4.05
C SER A 100 -7.02 5.57 4.89
N VAL A 101 -6.28 5.27 5.96
CA VAL A 101 -6.67 4.27 6.97
C VAL A 101 -8.01 4.60 7.64
N ARG A 102 -8.44 5.87 7.58
CA ARG A 102 -9.77 6.30 8.04
C ARG A 102 -10.90 5.76 7.18
N GLU A 103 -10.60 5.33 5.97
CA GLU A 103 -11.55 4.73 5.04
C GLU A 103 -11.58 3.19 5.14
N PHE A 104 -10.84 2.61 6.10
CA PHE A 104 -10.83 1.17 6.34
C PHE A 104 -12.25 0.62 6.52
N ALA A 105 -12.61 -0.37 5.70
CA ALA A 105 -13.84 -1.13 5.84
C ALA A 105 -13.56 -2.46 6.55
N GLY A 106 -14.09 -2.62 7.76
CA GLY A 106 -13.93 -3.82 8.60
C GLY A 106 -14.95 -4.92 8.34
#